data_AF-A0A7C9FD51-F1
#
_entry.id   AF-A0A7C9FD51-F1
#
_cell.length_a   1.000
_cell.length_b   1.000
_cell.length_c   1.000
_cell.angle_alpha   90.00
_cell.angle_beta   90.00
_cell.angle_gamma   90.00
#
_symmetry.space_group_name_H-M   'P 1'
#
loop_
_entity.id
_entity.type
_entity.pdbx_description
1 polymer ?
#
loop_
_entity_poly.entity_id
_entity_poly.type
_entity_poly.pdbx_seq_one_letter_code
_entity_poly.pdbx_strand_id
1 'polypeptide(L)'
;VEVEGAIFRHPKVSEAAVVAMPHPRWGETPCAFVVPKKEATSEVTEQEIIAHCRENLSHYMVPKKVVFVDEIPKTGTGKPEKKLLRERAKKFGNVPQTQQELVMSRL
;
A
#
# COMPACT_ATOMS: atom_id res chain seq x y z
N VAL A 1 -1.98 6.21 -9.76
CA VAL A 1 -1.10 5.87 -10.91
C VAL A 1 0.36 5.90 -10.52
N GLU A 2 0.94 7.02 -10.06
CA GLU A 2 2.39 7.08 -9.76
C GLU A 2 2.86 6.05 -8.71
N VAL A 3 2.18 5.97 -7.56
CA VAL A 3 2.49 4.98 -6.52
C VAL A 3 2.32 3.54 -7.02
N GLU A 4 1.28 3.29 -7.82
CA GLU A 4 1.06 1.97 -8.42
C GLU A 4 2.16 1.60 -9.40
N GLY A 5 2.60 2.56 -10.21
CA GLY A 5 3.71 2.38 -11.15
C GLY A 5 5.02 2.09 -10.43
N ALA A 6 5.29 2.73 -9.30
CA ALA A 6 6.46 2.40 -8.46
C ALA A 6 6.37 0.98 -7.91
N ILE A 7 5.23 0.59 -7.32
CA ILE A 7 5.05 -0.76 -6.78
C ILE A 7 5.13 -1.81 -7.89
N PHE A 8 4.55 -1.54 -9.06
CA PHE A 8 4.55 -2.47 -10.21
C PHE A 8 5.96 -2.74 -10.75
N ARG A 9 6.91 -1.81 -10.59
CA ARG A 9 8.32 -2.02 -10.97
C ARG A 9 9.07 -2.95 -10.02
N HIS A 10 8.52 -3.27 -8.86
CA HIS A 10 9.13 -4.21 -7.94
C HIS A 10 9.16 -5.62 -8.56
N PRO A 11 10.31 -6.32 -8.58
CA PRO A 11 10.48 -7.57 -9.34
C PRO A 11 9.55 -8.70 -8.88
N LYS A 12 9.09 -8.66 -7.62
CA LYS A 12 8.18 -9.67 -7.02
C LYS A 12 6.68 -9.35 -7.19
N VAL A 13 6.31 -8.23 -7.81
CA VAL A 13 4.90 -7.81 -7.95
C VAL A 13 4.36 -8.17 -9.33
N SER A 14 3.11 -8.66 -9.39
CA SER A 14 2.38 -8.93 -10.63
C SER A 14 1.34 -7.86 -10.94
N GLU A 15 0.57 -7.42 -9.92
CA GLU A 15 -0.39 -6.32 -10.04
C GLU A 15 -0.39 -5.45 -8.77
N ALA A 16 -0.73 -4.17 -8.92
CA ALA A 16 -0.88 -3.25 -7.79
C ALA A 16 -2.04 -2.28 -8.01
N ALA A 17 -2.77 -1.98 -6.93
CA ALA A 17 -3.78 -0.93 -6.89
C ALA A 17 -3.69 -0.15 -5.59
N VAL A 18 -3.66 1.18 -5.67
CA VAL A 18 -3.55 2.06 -4.49
C VAL A 18 -4.82 2.87 -4.29
N VAL A 19 -5.29 2.94 -3.05
CA VAL A 19 -6.48 3.72 -2.66
C VAL A 19 -6.22 4.53 -1.39
N ALA A 20 -7.03 5.56 -1.17
CA ALA A 20 -7.06 6.26 0.10
C ALA A 20 -7.58 5.35 1.22
N MET A 21 -6.90 5.40 2.36
CA MET A 21 -7.24 4.74 3.61
C MET A 21 -7.35 5.83 4.69
N PRO A 22 -8.42 5.85 5.51
CA PRO A 22 -8.56 6.79 6.60
C PRO A 22 -7.33 6.77 7.52
N HIS A 23 -6.93 7.92 8.04
CA HIS A 23 -5.81 8.03 8.96
C HIS A 23 -6.06 9.10 10.02
N PRO A 24 -5.88 8.84 11.32
CA PRO A 24 -6.26 9.76 12.39
C PRO A 24 -5.56 11.13 12.32
N ARG A 25 -4.29 11.15 11.89
CA ARG A 25 -3.49 12.39 11.80
C ARG A 25 -3.58 13.12 10.47
N TRP A 26 -3.71 12.39 9.36
CA TRP A 26 -3.53 12.92 8.01
C TRP A 26 -4.84 12.96 7.22
N GLY A 27 -5.95 12.56 7.84
CA GLY A 27 -7.24 12.37 7.18
C GLY A 27 -7.23 11.10 6.33
N GLU A 28 -6.35 11.03 5.35
CA GLU A 28 -6.16 9.89 4.46
C GLU A 28 -4.67 9.61 4.22
N THR A 29 -4.35 8.33 4.00
CA THR A 29 -3.02 7.88 3.57
C THR A 29 -3.15 6.82 2.47
N PRO A 30 -2.12 6.62 1.63
CA PRO A 30 -2.18 5.59 0.61
C PRO A 30 -2.13 4.18 1.23
N CYS A 31 -3.03 3.31 0.80
CA CYS A 31 -3.03 1.87 1.06
C CYS A 31 -2.90 1.13 -0.26
N ALA A 32 -1.90 0.25 -0.34
CA ALA A 32 -1.61 -0.55 -1.51
C ALA A 32 -2.19 -1.95 -1.38
N PHE A 33 -2.92 -2.40 -2.39
CA PHE A 33 -3.27 -3.79 -2.61
C PHE A 33 -2.33 -4.35 -3.66
N VAL A 34 -1.66 -5.46 -3.33
CA VAL A 34 -0.58 -6.02 -4.14
C VAL A 34 -0.86 -7.49 -4.40
N VAL A 35 -0.77 -7.88 -5.67
CA VAL A 35 -0.72 -9.28 -6.06
C VAL A 35 0.76 -9.62 -6.26
N PRO A 36 1.35 -10.53 -5.46
CA PRO A 36 2.70 -11.00 -5.71
C PRO A 36 2.75 -11.87 -6.96
N LYS A 37 3.94 -12.06 -7.52
CA LYS A 37 4.16 -13.16 -8.47
C LYS A 37 4.11 -14.49 -7.73
N LYS A 38 3.65 -15.55 -8.39
CA LYS A 38 3.40 -16.86 -7.76
C LYS A 38 4.65 -17.43 -7.07
N GLU A 39 5.81 -17.24 -7.70
CA GLU A 39 7.12 -17.65 -7.21
C GLU A 39 7.60 -16.84 -6.00
N ALA A 40 7.01 -15.67 -5.75
CA ALA A 40 7.46 -14.73 -4.73
C ALA A 40 6.45 -14.51 -3.60
N THR A 41 5.30 -15.19 -3.62
CA THR A 41 4.20 -15.00 -2.65
C THR A 41 4.66 -15.13 -1.19
N SER A 42 5.60 -16.03 -0.91
CA SER A 42 6.13 -16.26 0.44
C SER A 42 7.38 -15.43 0.76
N GLU A 43 7.91 -14.68 -0.22
CA GLU A 43 9.20 -13.98 -0.11
C GLU A 43 9.08 -12.46 -0.04
N VAL A 44 7.94 -11.90 -0.47
CA VAL A 44 7.72 -10.46 -0.47
C VAL A 44 7.03 -10.00 0.81
N THR A 45 7.58 -8.96 1.43
CA THR A 45 7.03 -8.40 2.68
C THR A 45 6.43 -7.01 2.47
N GLU A 46 5.57 -6.59 3.38
CA GLU A 46 5.01 -5.22 3.40
C GLU A 46 6.15 -4.17 3.50
N GLN A 47 7.14 -4.43 4.34
CA GLN A 47 8.30 -3.56 4.55
C GLN A 47 9.16 -3.43 3.29
N GLU A 48 9.36 -4.51 2.56
CA GLU A 48 10.11 -4.52 1.30
C GLU A 48 9.43 -3.62 0.24
N ILE A 49 8.11 -3.73 0.07
CA ILE A 49 7.36 -2.87 -0.86
C ILE A 49 7.41 -1.40 -0.42
N ILE A 50 7.29 -1.12 0.87
CA ILE A 50 7.38 0.23 1.41
C ILE A 50 8.78 0.82 1.21
N ALA A 51 9.83 0.03 1.45
CA ALA A 51 11.23 0.45 1.23
C ALA A 51 11.46 0.78 -0.25
N HIS A 52 11.03 -0.10 -1.16
CA HIS A 52 11.10 0.16 -2.59
C HIS A 52 10.38 1.46 -2.99
N CYS A 53 9.20 1.73 -2.43
CA CYS A 53 8.50 2.99 -2.66
C CYS A 53 9.28 4.20 -2.13
N ARG A 54 9.93 4.10 -0.96
CA ARG A 54 10.73 5.21 -0.38
C ARG A 54 11.94 5.59 -1.21
N GLU A 55 12.54 4.63 -1.91
CA GLU A 55 13.67 4.86 -2.81
C GLU A 55 13.24 5.56 -4.11
N ASN A 56 11.96 5.44 -4.48
CA ASN A 56 11.47 5.86 -5.80
C ASN A 56 10.41 6.98 -5.76
N LEU A 57 9.94 7.37 -4.56
CA LEU A 57 8.85 8.34 -4.38
C LEU A 57 9.13 9.29 -3.21
N SER A 58 8.50 10.46 -3.27
CA SER A 58 8.44 11.37 -2.12
C SER A 58 7.78 10.72 -0.90
N HIS A 59 8.29 11.01 0.30
CA HIS A 59 7.88 10.33 1.54
C HIS A 59 6.36 10.36 1.82
N TYR A 60 5.67 11.44 1.45
CA TYR A 60 4.23 11.57 1.66
C TYR A 60 3.38 10.69 0.73
N MET A 61 3.97 10.18 -0.37
CA MET A 61 3.29 9.32 -1.34
C MET A 61 3.40 7.83 -1.00
N VAL A 62 4.36 7.48 -0.15
CA VAL A 62 4.65 6.10 0.21
C VAL A 62 3.45 5.50 0.96
N PRO A 63 2.98 4.31 0.57
CA PRO A 63 1.91 3.64 1.28
C PRO A 63 2.23 3.45 2.77
N LYS A 64 1.23 3.71 3.62
CA LYS A 64 1.32 3.41 5.07
C LYS A 64 0.86 1.99 5.38
N LYS A 65 0.20 1.34 4.43
CA LYS A 65 -0.24 -0.06 4.50
C LYS A 65 -0.08 -0.72 3.14
N VAL A 66 0.41 -1.96 3.15
CA VAL A 66 0.41 -2.88 2.00
C VAL A 66 -0.39 -4.12 2.40
N VAL A 67 -1.30 -4.54 1.52
CA VAL A 67 -2.18 -5.70 1.71
C VAL A 67 -1.98 -6.63 0.53
N PHE A 68 -1.51 -7.85 0.80
CA PHE A 68 -1.39 -8.88 -0.23
C PHE A 68 -2.75 -9.53 -0.47
N VAL A 69 -3.09 -9.72 -1.75
CA VAL A 69 -4.33 -10.36 -2.20
C VAL A 69 -4.02 -11.31 -3.36
N ASP A 70 -4.83 -12.36 -3.52
CA ASP A 70 -4.70 -13.29 -4.64
C ASP A 70 -5.04 -12.62 -5.98
N GLU A 71 -6.00 -11.70 -5.95
CA GLU A 71 -6.39 -10.91 -7.11
C GLU A 71 -6.91 -9.51 -6.71
N ILE A 72 -6.72 -8.55 -7.60
CA ILE A 72 -7.35 -7.23 -7.48
C ILE A 72 -8.73 -7.32 -8.12
N PRO A 73 -9.82 -6.99 -7.39
CA PRO A 73 -11.16 -6.97 -7.97
C PRO A 73 -11.22 -5.95 -9.11
N LYS A 74 -11.87 -6.32 -10.22
CA LYS A 74 -11.98 -5.51 -11.43
C LYS A 74 -13.42 -5.14 -11.74
N THR A 75 -13.63 -3.97 -12.35
CA THR A 75 -14.90 -3.52 -12.92
C THR A 75 -15.26 -4.38 -14.15
N GLY A 76 -16.47 -4.22 -14.71
CA GLY A 76 -16.85 -4.83 -15.99
C GLY A 76 -15.96 -4.44 -17.19
N THR A 77 -15.11 -3.42 -17.05
CA THR A 77 -14.13 -2.97 -18.05
C THR A 77 -12.70 -3.42 -17.74
N GLY A 78 -12.51 -4.31 -16.76
CA GLY A 78 -11.20 -4.88 -16.41
C GLY A 78 -10.28 -3.95 -15.61
N LYS A 79 -10.74 -2.77 -15.18
CA LYS A 79 -9.96 -1.84 -14.35
C LYS A 79 -10.14 -2.18 -12.87
N PRO A 80 -9.18 -1.87 -11.98
CA PRO A 80 -9.36 -2.07 -10.55
C PRO A 80 -10.64 -1.40 -10.01
N GLU A 81 -11.44 -2.15 -9.26
CA GLU A 81 -12.68 -1.69 -8.62
C GLU A 81 -12.36 -0.87 -7.36
N LYS A 82 -11.94 0.38 -7.58
CA LYS A 82 -11.46 1.30 -6.53
C LYS A 82 -12.48 1.57 -5.43
N LYS A 83 -13.78 1.46 -5.72
CA LYS A 83 -14.83 1.61 -4.70
C LYS A 83 -14.74 0.49 -3.67
N LEU A 84 -14.69 -0.77 -4.14
CA LEU A 84 -14.57 -1.94 -3.27
C LEU A 84 -13.24 -1.94 -2.49
N LEU A 85 -12.14 -1.58 -3.16
CA LEU A 85 -10.84 -1.48 -2.50
C LEU A 85 -10.81 -0.42 -1.39
N ARG A 86 -11.44 0.75 -1.59
CA ARG A 86 -11.59 1.77 -0.53
C ARG A 86 -12.40 1.26 0.65
N GLU A 87 -13.49 0.53 0.41
CA GLU A 87 -14.26 -0.09 1.50
C GLU A 87 -13.42 -1.12 2.28
N ARG A 88 -12.60 -1.93 1.59
CA ARG A 88 -11.65 -2.84 2.26
C ARG A 88 -10.60 -2.06 3.05
N ALA A 89 -10.10 -0.96 2.51
CA ALA A 89 -9.06 -0.14 3.12
C ALA A 89 -9.47 0.46 4.47
N LYS A 90 -10.75 0.79 4.67
CA LYS A 90 -11.27 1.30 5.95
C LYS A 90 -10.91 0.43 7.15
N LYS A 91 -10.79 -0.89 6.97
CA LYS A 91 -10.43 -1.84 8.04
C LYS A 91 -9.01 -1.62 8.59
N PHE A 92 -8.15 -0.97 7.82
CA PHE A 92 -6.76 -0.72 8.17
C PHE A 92 -6.49 0.74 8.59
N GLY A 93 -7.52 1.59 8.59
CA GLY A 93 -7.38 3.02 8.91
C GLY A 93 -7.19 3.36 10.40
N ASN A 94 -7.35 2.36 11.28
CA ASN A 94 -7.29 2.53 12.74
C ASN A 94 -6.06 1.89 13.38
N VAL A 95 -4.93 1.77 12.66
CA VAL A 95 -3.71 1.22 13.26
C VAL A 95 -3.15 2.22 14.28
N PRO A 96 -3.13 1.91 15.59
CA PRO A 96 -2.42 2.72 16.58
C PRO A 96 -0.93 2.67 16.22
N GLN A 97 -0.30 3.83 16.07
CA GLN A 97 1.12 3.93 15.74
C GLN A 97 1.95 3.34 16.89
N THR A 98 2.43 2.12 16.75
CA THR A 98 3.47 1.60 17.63
C THR A 98 4.79 2.32 17.34
N GLN A 99 5.23 3.11 18.32
CA GLN A 99 6.61 3.56 18.61
C GLN A 99 7.51 3.92 17.41
N GLN A 100 7.18 4.97 16.65
CA GLN A 100 8.21 5.71 15.87
C GLN A 100 8.17 7.22 16.09
N GLU A 101 7.16 7.76 16.80
CA GLU A 101 7.06 9.21 17.05
C GLU A 101 7.70 9.67 18.38
N LEU A 102 8.04 8.75 19.29
CA LEU A 102 8.61 9.10 20.60
C LEU A 102 10.09 9.54 20.56
N VAL A 103 10.80 9.33 19.44
CA VAL A 103 12.24 9.61 19.34
C VAL A 103 12.52 11.02 18.78
N MET A 104 11.57 11.67 18.11
CA MET A 104 11.76 12.99 17.50
C MET A 104 11.19 14.16 18.32
N SER A 105 10.58 13.92 19.49
CA SER A 105 10.13 14.97 20.42
C SER A 105 11.04 15.14 21.64
N ARG A 106 12.19 14.46 21.66
CA ARG A 106 13.24 14.55 22.69
C ARG A 106 14.60 15.01 22.15
N LEU A 107 14.61 15.63 20.97
CA LEU A 107 15.75 16.39 20.47
C LEU A 107 15.37 17.87 20.39
#